data_AF-A0A7Z3GR26-F1
#
_entry.id   AF-A0A7Z3GR26-F1
#
_cell.length_a   1.000
_cell.length_b   1.000
_cell.length_c   1.000
_cell.angle_alpha   90.00
_cell.angle_beta   90.00
_cell.angle_gamma   90.00
#
_symmetry.space_group_name_H-M   'P 1'
#
loop_
_entity.id
_entity.type
_entity.pdbx_description
1 polymer ?
#
loop_
_entity_poly.entity_id
_entity_poly.type
_entity_poly.pdbx_seq_one_letter_code
_entity_poly.pdbx_strand_id
1 'polypeptide(L)' 'MQWLIEYQLNGKDRHLLMRSRTIPHIKAIAFSIYVREFPEQPRPLHSSAEVESWLGACGITISDVRLVSAQN' A
#
# COMPACT_ATOMS: atom_id res chain seq x y z
N MET A 1 -12.69 -5.45 -8.93
CA MET A 1 -12.48 -6.45 -7.87
C MET A 1 -11.96 -5.73 -6.62
N GLN A 2 -12.09 -6.33 -5.44
CA GLN A 2 -11.57 -5.77 -4.20
C GLN A 2 -10.30 -6.52 -3.80
N TRP A 3 -9.26 -5.78 -3.45
CA TRP A 3 -7.96 -6.29 -3.02
C TRP A 3 -7.74 -5.91 -1.57
N LEU A 4 -7.27 -6.86 -0.78
CA LEU A 4 -6.81 -6.66 0.59
C LEU A 4 -5.30 -6.61 0.57
N ILE A 5 -4.76 -5.48 0.98
CA ILE A 5 -3.33 -5.26 1.16
C ILE A 5 -3.07 -5.30 2.66
N GLU A 6 -2.19 -6.18 3.10
CA GLU A 6 -1.67 -6.22 4.46
C GLU A 6 -0.29 -5.59 4.49
N TYR A 7 -0.05 -4.77 5.50
CA TYR A 7 1.21 -4.07 5.67
C TYR A 7 1.45 -3.74 7.14
N GLN A 8 2.68 -3.44 7.48
CA GLN A 8 3.07 -2.95 8.80
C GLN A 8 3.40 -1.47 8.72
N LEU A 9 2.99 -0.71 9.74
CA LEU A 9 3.45 0.66 9.98
C LEU A 9 4.16 0.70 11.33
N ASN A 10 5.47 0.93 11.32
CA ASN A 10 6.33 0.91 12.51
C ASN A 10 6.13 -0.37 13.34
N GLY A 11 6.07 -1.51 12.65
CA GLY A 11 5.87 -2.84 13.25
C GLY A 11 4.43 -3.15 13.70
N LYS A 12 3.47 -2.26 13.46
CA LYS A 12 2.05 -2.51 13.76
C LYS A 12 1.32 -2.97 12.50
N ASP A 13 0.66 -4.11 12.59
CA ASP A 13 -0.12 -4.65 11.48
C ASP A 13 -1.31 -3.75 11.13
N ARG A 14 -1.50 -3.55 9.83
CA ARG A 14 -2.54 -2.74 9.22
C ARG A 14 -3.01 -3.42 7.94
N HIS A 15 -4.16 -2.95 7.46
CA HIS A 15 -4.66 -3.39 6.17
C HIS A 15 -5.29 -2.23 5.39
N LEU A 16 -5.29 -2.34 4.06
CA LEU A 16 -5.92 -1.41 3.14
C LEU A 16 -6.78 -2.20 2.15
N LEU A 17 -8.03 -1.76 1.96
CA LEU A 17 -8.89 -2.26 0.90
C LEU A 17 -8.77 -1.35 -0.32
N MET A 18 -8.42 -1.93 -1.47
CA MET A 18 -8.26 -1.21 -2.73
C MET A 18 -9.14 -1.82 -3.81
N ARG A 19 -9.77 -0.97 -4.63
CA ARG A 19 -10.52 -1.42 -5.81
C ARG A 19 -9.64 -1.32 -7.05
N SER A 20 -9.50 -2.44 -7.76
CA SER A 20 -8.80 -2.51 -9.05
C SER A 20 -9.42 -3.61 -9.93
N ARG A 21 -9.30 -3.47 -11.25
CA ARG A 21 -9.73 -4.49 -12.21
C ARG A 21 -8.73 -5.65 -12.32
N THR A 22 -7.45 -5.37 -12.10
CA THR A 22 -6.32 -6.31 -12.14
C THR A 22 -5.54 -6.23 -10.83
N ILE A 23 -4.49 -7.07 -10.66
CA ILE A 23 -3.56 -6.96 -9.53
C ILE A 23 -3.05 -5.51 -9.44
N PRO A 24 -3.22 -4.81 -8.31
CA PRO A 24 -2.77 -3.43 -8.17
C PRO A 24 -1.26 -3.34 -8.31
N HIS A 25 -0.78 -2.36 -9.06
CA HIS A 25 0.65 -2.10 -9.19
C HIS A 25 1.24 -1.65 -7.85
N ILE A 26 2.44 -2.10 -7.49
CA ILE A 26 3.09 -1.81 -6.20
C ILE A 26 3.14 -0.31 -5.87
N LYS A 27 3.43 0.55 -6.86
CA LYS A 27 3.34 2.01 -6.72
C LYS A 27 1.97 2.50 -6.26
N ALA A 28 0.89 2.01 -6.87
CA ALA A 28 -0.46 2.44 -6.53
C ALA A 28 -0.82 2.00 -5.11
N ILE A 29 -0.37 0.82 -4.69
CA ILE A 29 -0.48 0.34 -3.31
C ILE A 29 0.28 1.26 -2.36
N ALA A 30 1.56 1.47 -2.62
CA ALA A 30 2.46 2.27 -1.81
C ALA A 30 1.94 3.71 -1.61
N PHE A 31 1.49 4.36 -2.68
CA PHE A 31 0.88 5.68 -2.60
C PHE A 31 -0.43 5.67 -1.82
N SER A 32 -1.27 4.66 -1.99
CA SER A 32 -2.54 4.57 -1.26
C SER A 32 -2.32 4.35 0.24
N ILE A 33 -1.30 3.57 0.62
CA ILE A 33 -0.89 3.43 2.02
C ILE A 33 -0.37 4.77 2.55
N TYR A 34 0.55 5.41 1.84
CA TYR A 34 1.16 6.66 2.29
C TYR A 34 0.13 7.77 2.49
N VAL A 35 -0.76 7.99 1.52
CA VAL A 35 -1.82 9.03 1.63
C VAL A 35 -2.77 8.75 2.79
N ARG A 36 -3.02 7.47 3.11
CA ARG A 36 -3.88 7.09 4.23
C ARG A 36 -3.22 7.37 5.58
N GLU A 37 -1.94 7.01 5.73
CA GLU A 37 -1.24 7.11 7.00
C GLU A 37 -0.64 8.51 7.24
N PHE A 38 -0.42 9.29 6.19
CA PHE A 38 0.16 10.63 6.23
C PHE A 38 -0.68 11.64 5.42
N PRO A 39 -1.95 11.88 5.77
CA PRO A 39 -2.88 12.70 4.96
C PRO A 39 -2.47 14.17 4.80
N GLU A 40 -1.67 14.69 5.73
CA GLU A 40 -1.19 16.08 5.72
C GLU A 40 0.16 16.23 5.01
N GLN A 41 0.83 15.13 4.64
CA GLN A 41 2.13 15.21 3.97
C GLN A 41 1.94 15.30 2.44
N PRO A 42 2.75 16.13 1.76
CA PRO A 42 2.70 16.22 0.32
C PRO A 42 3.07 14.87 -0.30
N ARG A 43 2.43 14.54 -1.43
CA ARG A 43 2.74 13.30 -2.14
C ARG A 43 4.22 13.31 -2.54
N PRO A 44 4.97 12.24 -2.25
CA PRO A 44 6.35 12.15 -2.63
C PRO A 44 6.49 12.21 -4.15
N LEU A 45 7.45 13.00 -4.62
CA LEU A 45 7.78 13.17 -6.04
C LEU A 45 8.58 12.00 -6.62
N HIS A 46 8.86 10.96 -5.81
CA HIS A 46 9.87 9.95 -6.13
C HIS A 46 9.58 9.23 -7.45
N SER A 47 10.59 9.26 -8.33
CA SER A 47 10.69 8.40 -9.50
C SER A 47 10.85 6.94 -9.04
N SER A 48 10.40 6.03 -9.90
CA SER A 48 10.18 4.59 -9.68
C SER A 48 11.22 3.77 -8.92
N ALA A 49 12.45 4.27 -8.77
CA ALA A 49 13.63 3.42 -8.67
C ALA A 49 13.59 2.49 -7.47
N GLU A 50 13.04 2.91 -6.32
CA GLU A 50 12.99 2.06 -5.13
C GLU A 50 11.77 2.36 -4.24
N VAL A 51 10.57 2.03 -4.73
CA VAL A 51 9.31 2.18 -3.96
C VAL A 51 9.39 1.47 -2.60
N GLU A 52 10.05 0.31 -2.55
CA GLU A 52 10.25 -0.46 -1.32
C GLU A 52 11.19 0.24 -0.34
N SER A 53 12.33 0.78 -0.80
CA SER A 53 13.24 1.58 0.04
C SER A 53 12.53 2.80 0.62
N TRP A 54 11.73 3.49 -0.20
CA TRP A 54 10.95 4.64 0.25
C TRP A 54 9.92 4.26 1.33
N LEU A 55 9.14 3.19 1.12
CA LEU A 55 8.20 2.70 2.12
C LEU A 55 8.93 2.31 3.41
N GLY A 56 10.07 1.63 3.30
CA GLY A 56 10.91 1.28 4.44
C GLY A 56 11.37 2.50 5.24
N ALA A 57 11.76 3.60 4.57
CA ALA A 57 12.11 4.85 5.23
C ALA A 57 10.91 5.51 5.96
N CYS A 58 9.68 5.26 5.51
CA CYS A 58 8.46 5.66 6.20
C CYS A 58 8.01 4.66 7.28
N GLY A 59 8.78 3.60 7.54
CA GLY A 59 8.43 2.53 8.47
C GLY A 59 7.29 1.64 7.95
N ILE A 60 7.06 1.61 6.64
CA ILE A 60 6.01 0.81 6.00
C ILE A 60 6.64 -0.42 5.34
N THR A 61 6.07 -1.60 5.62
CA THR A 61 6.43 -2.86 4.97
C THR A 61 5.18 -3.56 4.48
N ILE A 62 5.06 -3.81 3.17
CA ILE A 62 3.93 -4.56 2.61
C ILE A 62 4.20 -6.05 2.79
N SER A 63 3.25 -6.78 3.38
CA SER A 63 3.40 -8.20 3.68
C SER A 63 2.60 -9.10 2.74
N ASP A 64 1.39 -8.69 2.34
CA ASP A 64 0.53 -9.48 1.44
C ASP A 64 -0.38 -8.59 0.56
N VAL A 65 -0.70 -9.10 -0.63
CA VAL A 65 -1.63 -8.48 -1.59
C VAL A 65 -2.51 -9.56 -2.17
N ARG A 66 -3.74 -9.69 -1.66
CA ARG A 66 -4.67 -10.75 -2.08
C ARG A 66 -5.98 -10.21 -2.60
N LEU A 67 -6.56 -10.95 -3.55
CA LEU A 67 -7.90 -10.67 -4.04
C LEU A 67 -8.91 -11.12 -3.00
N VAL A 68 -9.79 -10.22 -2.58
CA VAL A 68 -10.95 -10.56 -1.77
C VAL A 68 -11.98 -11.15 -2.74
N SER A 69 -12.03 -12.48 -2.80
CA SER A 69 -13.19 -13.16 -3.38
C SER A 69 -14.42 -12.70 -2.62
N ALA A 70 -15.48 -12.30 -3.32
CA ALA A 70 -16.79 -12.25 -2.69
C ALA A 70 -17.02 -13.66 -2.12
N GLN A 71 -17.05 -13.79 -0.80
CA GLN A 71 -17.59 -14.99 -0.17
C GLN A 71 -19.08 -14.94 -0.50
N ASN A 72 -19.50 -15.78 -1.44
CA ASN A 72 -20.90 -16.16 -1.60
C ASN A 72 -21.31 -17.03 -0.43
#